data_AF-A0A4Z0QVQ6-F1
#
_entry.id   AF-A0A4Z0QVQ6-F1
#
_cell.length_a   1.000
_cell.length_b   1.000
_cell.length_c   1.000
_cell.angle_alpha   90.00
_cell.angle_beta   90.00
_cell.angle_gamma   90.00
#
_symmetry.space_group_name_H-M   'P 1'
#
loop_
_entity.id
_entity.type
_entity.pdbx_description
1 polymer ?
#
loop_
_entity_poly.entity_id
_entity_poly.type
_entity_poly.pdbx_seq_one_letter_code
_entity_poly.pdbx_strand_id
1 'polypeptide(L)'
;MNFDQIYYASAQHKEHFLALVNTKKSNESGYYSAYYILTSSKEIWSLAKKHTQLEEIDFDKILEHGLVNSYKSLVLLAQHLFMASNSFDLDRALESWDQPSYSVALQAIKLRWTLSRESTD
;
A
#
# COMPACT_ATOMS: atom_id res chain seq x y z
N MET A 1 -11.57 -8.35 -9.28
CA MET A 1 -10.81 -7.21 -9.88
C MET A 1 -9.66 -7.68 -10.82
N ASN A 2 -9.33 -6.93 -11.89
CA ASN A 2 -8.16 -7.23 -12.77
C ASN A 2 -6.96 -6.33 -12.41
N PHE A 3 -5.90 -6.91 -11.84
CA PHE A 3 -4.70 -6.18 -11.43
C PHE A 3 -3.84 -5.67 -12.60
N ASP A 4 -4.06 -6.12 -13.84
CA ASP A 4 -3.31 -5.60 -14.99
C ASP A 4 -3.75 -4.20 -15.44
N GLN A 5 -4.93 -3.77 -15.04
CA GLN A 5 -5.58 -2.54 -15.53
C GLN A 5 -5.63 -1.41 -14.50
N ILE A 6 -4.97 -1.58 -13.35
CA ILE A 6 -4.87 -0.51 -12.35
C ILE A 6 -3.71 0.42 -12.68
N TYR A 7 -3.75 1.63 -12.11
CA TYR A 7 -2.61 2.53 -12.16
C TYR A 7 -1.38 1.91 -11.47
N TYR A 8 -0.19 2.15 -12.00
CA TYR A 8 1.07 1.87 -11.33
C TYR A 8 2.02 3.06 -11.56
N ALA A 9 2.66 3.51 -10.48
CA ALA A 9 3.66 4.59 -10.55
C ALA A 9 4.88 4.25 -11.43
N SER A 10 5.18 2.96 -11.61
CA SER A 10 6.27 2.48 -12.48
C SER A 10 6.08 1.01 -12.85
N ALA A 11 6.88 0.51 -13.81
CA ALA A 11 6.91 -0.91 -14.14
C ALA A 11 7.37 -1.78 -12.94
N GLN A 12 8.35 -1.30 -12.18
CA GLN A 12 8.86 -2.00 -10.99
C GLN A 12 7.80 -2.08 -9.89
N HIS A 13 6.97 -1.03 -9.74
CA HIS A 13 5.83 -1.08 -8.83
C HIS A 13 4.89 -2.22 -9.20
N LYS A 14 4.51 -2.36 -10.48
CA LYS A 14 3.69 -3.49 -10.96
C LYS A 14 4.33 -4.83 -10.67
N GLU A 15 5.60 -5.00 -11.02
CA GLU A 15 6.34 -6.25 -10.86
C GLU A 15 6.38 -6.70 -9.39
N HIS A 16 6.80 -5.82 -8.47
CA HIS A 16 6.89 -6.14 -7.06
C HIS A 16 5.51 -6.40 -6.43
N PHE A 17 4.50 -5.61 -6.81
CA PHE A 17 3.14 -5.82 -6.31
C PHE A 17 2.61 -7.21 -6.69
N LEU A 18 2.70 -7.57 -7.98
CA LEU A 18 2.23 -8.88 -8.45
C LEU A 18 3.03 -10.03 -7.85
N ALA A 19 4.34 -9.86 -7.64
CA ALA A 19 5.15 -10.85 -6.95
C ALA A 19 4.65 -11.13 -5.53
N LEU A 20 4.40 -10.08 -4.73
CA LEU A 20 3.86 -10.24 -3.38
C LEU A 20 2.47 -10.88 -3.38
N VAL A 21 1.58 -10.41 -4.25
CA VAL A 21 0.22 -10.95 -4.38
C VAL A 21 0.22 -12.44 -4.72
N ASN A 22 1.07 -12.87 -5.65
CA ASN A 22 1.15 -14.28 -6.06
C ASN A 22 1.73 -15.20 -4.97
N THR A 23 2.54 -14.65 -4.06
CA THR A 23 3.12 -15.43 -2.95
C THR A 23 2.19 -15.55 -1.74
N LYS A 24 1.13 -14.73 -1.66
CA LYS A 24 0.27 -14.66 -0.48
C LYS A 24 -0.81 -15.76 -0.50
N LYS A 25 -1.06 -16.39 0.66
CA LYS A 25 -2.10 -17.41 0.85
C LYS A 25 -3.49 -16.87 1.25
N SER A 26 -3.55 -15.70 1.87
CA SER A 26 -4.81 -15.07 2.33
C SER A 26 -5.34 -14.06 1.31
N ASN A 27 -6.65 -14.09 1.04
CA ASN A 27 -7.35 -13.15 0.15
C ASN A 27 -7.85 -11.88 0.86
N GLU A 28 -7.33 -11.56 2.04
CA GLU A 28 -7.77 -10.37 2.77
C GLU A 28 -7.44 -9.07 2.02
N SER A 29 -8.48 -8.28 1.77
CA SER A 29 -8.44 -7.02 0.99
C SER A 29 -7.50 -5.95 1.56
N GLY A 30 -7.19 -6.02 2.87
CA GLY A 30 -6.20 -5.16 3.52
C GLY A 30 -4.78 -5.34 2.96
N TYR A 31 -4.36 -6.57 2.70
CA TYR A 31 -3.01 -6.85 2.22
C TYR A 31 -2.77 -6.36 0.79
N TYR A 32 -3.76 -6.49 -0.11
CA TYR A 32 -3.59 -5.98 -1.48
C TYR A 32 -3.32 -4.48 -1.49
N SER A 33 -4.04 -3.74 -0.65
CA SER A 33 -3.88 -2.29 -0.55
C SER A 33 -2.53 -1.91 0.07
N ALA A 34 -2.12 -2.64 1.12
CA ALA A 34 -0.82 -2.44 1.75
C ALA A 34 0.34 -2.76 0.79
N TYR A 35 0.35 -3.95 0.18
CA TYR A 35 1.40 -4.37 -0.75
C TYR A 35 1.51 -3.43 -1.95
N TYR A 36 0.38 -2.97 -2.49
CA TYR A 36 0.38 -1.98 -3.56
C TYR A 36 1.15 -0.71 -3.15
N ILE A 37 0.81 -0.12 -2.00
CA ILE A 37 1.53 1.07 -1.52
C ILE A 37 3.00 0.76 -1.20
N LEU A 38 3.29 -0.34 -0.51
CA LEU A 38 4.64 -0.69 -0.06
C LEU A 38 5.61 -0.98 -1.21
N THR A 39 5.09 -1.26 -2.39
CA THR A 39 5.88 -1.50 -3.61
C THR A 39 5.91 -0.29 -4.55
N SER A 40 5.23 0.80 -4.21
CA SER A 40 5.00 1.94 -5.10
C SER A 40 6.22 2.80 -5.43
N SER A 41 7.22 2.80 -4.54
CA SER A 41 8.46 3.56 -4.67
C SER A 41 9.65 2.69 -4.29
N LYS A 42 10.80 2.93 -4.94
CA LYS A 42 12.06 2.26 -4.59
C LYS A 42 12.44 2.49 -3.12
N GLU A 43 12.19 3.68 -2.59
CA GLU A 43 12.52 4.03 -1.21
C GLU A 43 11.66 3.22 -0.24
N ILE A 44 10.34 3.27 -0.39
CA ILE A 44 9.39 2.49 0.42
C ILE A 44 9.71 0.99 0.32
N TRP A 45 9.88 0.48 -0.90
CA TRP A 45 10.10 -0.95 -1.12
C TRP A 45 11.41 -1.45 -0.50
N SER A 46 12.47 -0.63 -0.54
CA SER A 46 13.77 -1.02 0.03
C SER A 46 13.71 -1.31 1.52
N LEU A 47 12.80 -0.64 2.23
CA LEU A 47 12.51 -0.82 3.64
C LEU A 47 11.49 -1.95 3.83
N ALA A 48 10.35 -1.85 3.14
CA ALA A 48 9.22 -2.76 3.28
C ALA A 48 9.59 -4.21 3.04
N LYS A 49 10.44 -4.51 2.04
CA LYS A 49 10.84 -5.88 1.71
C LYS A 49 11.53 -6.64 2.85
N LYS A 50 12.13 -5.93 3.82
CA LYS A 50 12.79 -6.54 4.99
C LYS A 50 11.80 -6.82 6.12
N HIS A 51 10.66 -6.14 6.10
CA HIS A 51 9.66 -6.09 7.18
C HIS A 51 8.28 -6.55 6.71
N THR A 52 8.22 -7.14 5.52
CA THR A 52 7.03 -7.77 4.93
C THR A 52 7.33 -9.25 4.77
N GLN A 53 6.67 -10.09 5.55
CA GLN A 53 6.70 -11.54 5.43
C GLN A 53 5.34 -12.05 4.94
N LEU A 54 5.26 -13.35 4.63
CA LEU A 54 4.12 -14.00 3.97
C LEU A 54 2.73 -13.62 4.54
N GLU A 55 2.64 -13.36 5.85
CA GLU A 55 1.39 -13.03 6.53
C GLU A 55 1.53 -11.84 7.50
N GLU A 56 2.67 -11.14 7.50
CA GLU A 56 2.93 -10.06 8.46
C GLU A 56 3.55 -8.85 7.77
N ILE A 57 3.09 -7.67 8.17
CA ILE A 57 3.64 -6.38 7.75
C ILE A 57 3.95 -5.59 9.02
N ASP A 58 5.23 -5.38 9.30
CA ASP A 58 5.66 -4.56 10.44
C ASP A 58 5.78 -3.10 9.99
N PHE A 59 4.66 -2.37 10.10
CA PHE A 59 4.59 -0.94 9.74
C PHE A 59 5.45 -0.06 10.64
N ASP A 60 5.60 -0.42 11.92
CA ASP A 60 6.36 0.37 12.88
C ASP A 60 7.85 0.38 12.48
N LYS A 61 8.41 -0.78 12.14
CA LYS A 61 9.80 -0.87 11.63
C LYS A 61 10.01 -0.10 10.34
N ILE A 62 9.03 -0.11 9.43
CA ILE A 62 9.11 0.65 8.17
C ILE A 62 9.12 2.16 8.46
N LEU A 63 8.25 2.62 9.36
CA LEU A 63 8.09 4.04 9.71
C LEU A 63 9.24 4.61 10.55
N GLU A 64 9.97 3.77 11.29
CA GLU A 64 11.18 4.15 12.05
C GLU A 64 12.30 4.71 11.14
N HIS A 65 12.32 4.37 9.85
CA HIS A 65 13.45 4.63 8.94
C HIS A 65 13.48 6.03 8.31
N GLY A 66 12.76 7.01 8.86
CA GLY A 66 12.92 8.43 8.47
C GLY A 66 12.53 8.75 7.02
N LEU A 67 11.40 8.21 6.55
CA LEU A 67 10.84 8.50 5.23
C LEU A 67 10.52 10.00 5.04
N VAL A 68 10.67 10.48 3.81
CA VAL A 68 10.12 11.79 3.41
C VAL A 68 8.61 11.84 3.64
N ASN A 69 8.06 13.02 3.90
CA ASN A 69 6.66 13.19 4.34
C ASN A 69 5.62 12.53 3.42
N SER A 70 5.78 12.65 2.09
CA SER A 70 4.87 12.04 1.11
C SER A 70 4.81 10.52 1.25
N TYR A 71 5.98 9.88 1.29
CA TYR A 71 6.10 8.42 1.46
C TYR A 71 5.69 7.96 2.85
N LYS A 72 6.01 8.73 3.89
CA LYS A 72 5.52 8.46 5.25
C LYS A 72 3.98 8.46 5.29
N SER A 73 3.33 9.47 4.71
CA SER A 73 1.88 9.53 4.62
C SER A 73 1.30 8.37 3.80
N LEU A 74 1.97 7.91 2.74
CA LEU A 74 1.56 6.70 2.02
C LEU A 74 1.64 5.45 2.90
N VAL A 75 2.74 5.24 3.62
CA VAL A 75 2.89 4.07 4.52
C VAL A 75 1.86 4.10 5.65
N LEU A 76 1.56 5.28 6.20
CA LEU A 76 0.48 5.44 7.19
C LEU A 76 -0.91 5.11 6.59
N LEU A 77 -1.16 5.49 5.33
CA LEU A 77 -2.37 5.08 4.63
C LEU A 77 -2.43 3.56 4.46
N ALA A 78 -1.31 2.93 4.09
CA ALA A 78 -1.23 1.47 3.95
C ALA A 78 -1.56 0.77 5.27
N GLN A 79 -1.00 1.23 6.39
CA GLN A 79 -1.30 0.73 7.74
C GLN A 79 -2.79 0.88 8.06
N HIS A 80 -3.35 2.05 7.78
CA HIS A 80 -4.77 2.34 8.00
C HIS A 80 -5.69 1.40 7.20
N LEU A 81 -5.45 1.24 5.90
CA LEU A 81 -6.24 0.36 5.04
C LEU A 81 -6.09 -1.12 5.42
N PHE A 82 -4.92 -1.50 5.94
CA PHE A 82 -4.63 -2.85 6.42
C PHE A 82 -5.36 -3.17 7.73
N MET A 83 -5.16 -2.34 8.76
CA MET A 83 -5.66 -2.59 10.12
C MET A 83 -7.11 -2.12 10.33
N ALA A 84 -7.68 -1.35 9.41
CA ALA A 84 -8.95 -0.65 9.59
C ALA A 84 -8.97 0.21 10.88
N SER A 85 -7.85 0.87 11.21
CA SER A 85 -7.77 1.77 12.37
C SER A 85 -8.40 3.13 12.06
N ASN A 86 -8.81 3.92 13.04
CA ASN A 86 -9.44 5.23 12.80
C ASN A 86 -8.47 6.44 12.83
N SER A 87 -7.15 6.21 12.77
CA SER A 87 -6.15 7.24 13.12
C SER A 87 -5.40 7.87 11.93
N PHE A 88 -5.86 7.69 10.69
CA PHE A 88 -5.20 8.29 9.53
C PHE A 88 -5.63 9.75 9.32
N ASP A 89 -4.66 10.66 9.39
CA ASP A 89 -4.83 12.09 9.12
C ASP A 89 -4.76 12.34 7.61
N LEU A 90 -5.93 12.33 6.95
CA LEU A 90 -6.06 12.54 5.52
C LEU A 90 -5.68 13.97 5.11
N ASP A 91 -6.05 14.98 5.90
CA ASP A 91 -5.79 16.38 5.57
C ASP A 91 -4.28 16.63 5.44
N ARG A 92 -3.51 16.17 6.45
CA ARG A 92 -2.06 16.25 6.43
C ARG A 92 -1.43 15.43 5.31
N ALA A 93 -2.02 14.30 4.94
CA ALA A 93 -1.52 13.47 3.84
C ALA A 93 -1.74 14.13 2.48
N LEU A 94 -2.89 14.78 2.26
CA LEU A 94 -3.19 15.50 1.03
C LEU A 94 -2.23 16.67 0.79
N GLU A 95 -1.80 17.35 1.85
CA GLU A 95 -0.80 18.42 1.77
C GLU A 95 0.60 17.91 1.40
N SER A 96 0.90 16.64 1.67
CA SER A 96 2.24 16.07 1.46
C SER A 96 2.40 15.35 0.12
N TRP A 97 1.32 14.89 -0.50
CA TRP A 97 1.38 14.09 -1.72
C TRP A 97 1.56 14.93 -2.98
N ASP A 98 2.57 14.56 -3.77
CA ASP A 98 2.67 14.94 -5.16
C ASP A 98 1.70 14.11 -6.04
N GLN A 99 1.61 14.43 -7.33
CA GLN A 99 0.68 13.76 -8.24
C GLN A 99 0.85 12.23 -8.28
N PRO A 100 2.09 11.68 -8.36
CA PRO A 100 2.28 10.23 -8.31
C PRO A 100 1.82 9.63 -6.99
N SER A 101 2.18 10.23 -5.85
CA SER A 101 1.77 9.74 -4.52
C SER A 101 0.26 9.78 -4.36
N TYR A 102 -0.40 10.86 -4.81
CA TYR A 102 -1.84 10.99 -4.81
C TYR A 102 -2.53 9.89 -5.65
N SER A 103 -1.99 9.61 -6.84
CA SER A 103 -2.53 8.57 -7.73
C SER A 103 -2.38 7.17 -7.12
N VAL A 104 -1.25 6.90 -6.47
CA VAL A 104 -1.02 5.67 -5.70
C VAL A 104 -2.03 5.56 -4.55
N ALA A 105 -2.18 6.61 -3.75
CA ALA A 105 -3.10 6.62 -2.61
C ALA A 105 -4.54 6.32 -3.06
N LEU A 106 -5.02 7.00 -4.11
CA LEU A 106 -6.35 6.81 -4.64
C LEU A 106 -6.57 5.40 -5.18
N GLN A 107 -5.58 4.85 -5.91
CA GLN A 107 -5.66 3.48 -6.42
C GLN A 107 -5.69 2.44 -5.30
N ALA A 108 -4.93 2.65 -4.22
CA ALA A 108 -4.93 1.79 -3.05
C ALA A 108 -6.28 1.79 -2.31
N ILE A 109 -6.90 2.97 -2.14
CA ILE A 109 -8.24 3.09 -1.55
C ILE A 109 -9.27 2.36 -2.42
N LYS A 110 -9.22 2.55 -3.74
CA LYS A 110 -10.09 1.84 -4.70
C LYS A 110 -9.92 0.32 -4.62
N LEU A 111 -8.68 -0.16 -4.51
CA LEU A 111 -8.37 -1.58 -4.32
C LEU A 111 -9.05 -2.11 -3.05
N ARG A 112 -8.84 -1.45 -1.91
CA ARG A 112 -9.44 -1.86 -0.61
C ARG A 112 -10.95 -1.99 -0.71
N TRP A 113 -11.60 -0.94 -1.22
CA TRP A 113 -13.06 -0.86 -1.31
C TRP A 113 -13.67 -1.89 -2.27
N THR A 114 -13.03 -2.11 -3.42
CA THR A 114 -13.55 -3.05 -4.43
C THR A 114 -13.43 -4.47 -3.91
N LEU A 115 -12.26 -4.85 -3.41
CA LEU A 115 -11.99 -6.21 -2.95
C LEU A 115 -12.73 -6.55 -1.65
N SER A 116 -12.99 -5.57 -0.77
CA SER A 116 -13.80 -5.83 0.43
C SER A 116 -15.25 -6.18 0.12
N ARG A 117 -15.77 -5.71 -1.02
CA ARG A 117 -17.13 -6.03 -1.46
C ARG A 117 -17.18 -7.39 -2.14
N GLU A 118 -16.20 -7.70 -2.99
CA GLU A 118 -16.04 -9.01 -3.63
C GLU A 118 -15.87 -10.15 -2.61
N SER A 119 -15.39 -9.88 -1.38
CA SER A 119 -15.25 -10.90 -0.32
C SER A 119 -16.52 -11.16 0.51
N THR A 120 -17.59 -10.41 0.28
CA THR A 120 -18.88 -10.53 1.02
C THR A 120 -19.95 -11.30 0.26
N ASP A 121 -19.68 -11.63 -1.01
CA ASP A 121 -20.53 -12.44 -1.88
C ASP A 121 -20.00 -13.90 -1.92
#